data_AF-A0A951CBL0-F1
#
_entry.id   AF-A0A951CBL0-F1
#
_cell.length_a   1.000
_cell.length_b   1.000
_cell.length_c   1.000
_cell.angle_alpha   90.00
_cell.angle_beta   90.00
_cell.angle_gamma   90.00
#
_symmetry.space_group_name_H-M   'P 1'
#
loop_
_entity.id
_entity.type
_entity.pdbx_description
1 polymer ?
#
loop_
_entity_poly.entity_id
_entity_poly.type
_entity_poly.pdbx_seq_one_letter_code
_entity_poly.pdbx_strand_id
1 'polypeptide(L)'
;MTEIPEHLLQRSRERRAALGLGGGEGGPPATPPSGGESAPAPAAADATPAVAAAAAVAVPEVPVGPDPRVEQVRAERKAAVPLWVMPVLIALPFWGFLYVGAFGNRHKTEVVDPLVLGAQVYRSAGCSGCHGANGEGVSAPALQNGDAKITFPNVADQIDWVKTGSLSKPKGTPYGDPNRQGGQRHVQVGAMPAFASILSEAQIEAVVQYEREKL
;
A
#
# COMPACT_ATOMS: atom_id res chain seq x y z
N MET A 1 -7.48 6.21 -30.67
CA MET A 1 -8.96 6.20 -30.56
C MET A 1 -9.37 4.75 -30.40
N THR A 2 -9.92 4.36 -29.26
CA THR A 2 -10.34 2.98 -29.00
C THR A 2 -11.81 2.86 -29.36
N GLU A 3 -12.10 2.25 -30.52
CA GLU A 3 -13.47 1.93 -30.92
C GLU A 3 -14.02 0.86 -29.98
N ILE A 4 -15.08 1.21 -29.25
CA ILE A 4 -15.77 0.27 -28.36
C ILE A 4 -16.62 -0.65 -29.26
N PRO A 5 -16.46 -1.98 -29.17
CA PRO A 5 -17.24 -2.91 -29.97
C PRO A 5 -18.75 -2.77 -29.70
N GLU A 6 -19.54 -2.57 -30.75
CA GLU A 6 -20.97 -2.25 -30.68
C GLU A 6 -21.80 -3.26 -29.86
N HIS A 7 -21.41 -4.54 -29.90
CA HIS A 7 -22.08 -5.61 -29.15
C HIS A 7 -22.04 -5.40 -27.63
N LEU A 8 -21.03 -4.70 -27.09
CA LEU A 8 -20.94 -4.39 -25.67
C LEU A 8 -21.93 -3.31 -25.26
N LEU A 9 -22.13 -2.32 -26.13
CA LEU A 9 -23.12 -1.26 -25.91
C LEU A 9 -24.53 -1.84 -25.96
N GLN A 10 -24.81 -2.73 -26.91
CA GLN A 10 -26.10 -3.41 -27.02
C GLN A 10 -26.42 -4.26 -25.78
N ARG A 11 -25.48 -5.10 -25.33
CA ARG A 11 -25.63 -5.91 -24.11
C ARG A 11 -25.82 -5.06 -22.84
N SER A 12 -25.21 -3.86 -22.79
CA SER A 12 -25.41 -2.94 -21.67
C SER A 12 -26.83 -2.36 -21.64
N ARG A 13 -27.38 -2.01 -22.82
CA ARG A 13 -28.75 -1.50 -22.96
C ARG A 13 -29.77 -2.55 -22.58
N GLU A 14 -29.57 -3.80 -23.00
CA GLU A 14 -30.43 -4.94 -22.65
C GLU A 14 -30.45 -5.19 -21.15
N ARG A 15 -29.28 -5.18 -20.47
CA ARG A 15 -29.25 -5.31 -19.01
C ARG A 15 -29.92 -4.15 -18.29
N ARG A 16 -29.73 -2.93 -18.79
CA ARG A 16 -30.37 -1.74 -18.22
C ARG A 16 -31.89 -1.80 -18.37
N ALA A 17 -32.37 -2.27 -19.53
CA ALA A 17 -33.79 -2.50 -19.77
C ALA A 17 -34.37 -3.61 -18.90
N ALA A 18 -33.65 -4.73 -18.73
CA ALA A 18 -34.05 -5.83 -17.85
C ALA A 18 -34.15 -5.41 -16.37
N LEU A 19 -33.37 -4.40 -15.98
CA LEU A 19 -33.41 -3.81 -14.64
C LEU A 19 -34.45 -2.68 -14.51
N GLY A 20 -35.26 -2.41 -15.55
CA GLY A 20 -36.28 -1.36 -15.54
C GLY A 20 -35.70 0.06 -15.55
N LEU A 21 -34.42 0.24 -15.83
CA LEU A 21 -33.70 1.53 -15.78
C LEU A 21 -33.70 2.27 -17.13
N GLY A 22 -34.67 1.97 -17.99
CA GLY A 22 -34.80 2.53 -19.33
C GLY A 22 -35.63 3.83 -19.36
N GLY A 23 -34.98 4.97 -19.09
CA GLY A 23 -35.56 6.30 -19.26
C GLY A 23 -34.47 7.38 -19.22
N GLY A 24 -34.41 8.21 -20.26
CA GLY A 24 -33.37 9.23 -20.46
C GLY A 24 -33.70 10.59 -19.82
N GLU A 25 -32.62 11.27 -19.43
CA GLU A 25 -32.33 12.72 -19.39
C GLU A 25 -33.35 13.73 -18.82
N GLY A 26 -32.93 14.44 -17.76
CA GLY A 26 -33.26 15.85 -17.50
C GLY A 26 -34.13 16.17 -16.27
N GLY A 27 -33.53 16.71 -15.19
CA GLY A 27 -34.26 17.46 -14.14
C GLY A 27 -33.67 17.35 -12.72
N PRO A 28 -33.80 18.40 -11.87
CA PRO A 28 -32.79 18.85 -10.88
C PRO A 28 -32.87 18.16 -9.50
N PRO A 29 -31.89 18.39 -8.59
CA PRO A 29 -31.80 17.66 -7.32
C PRO A 29 -32.76 18.26 -6.28
N ALA A 30 -33.44 17.40 -5.52
CA ALA A 30 -34.21 17.80 -4.34
C ALA A 30 -33.72 17.01 -3.12
N THR A 31 -32.90 17.71 -2.33
CA THR A 31 -32.65 17.65 -0.87
C THR A 31 -33.42 16.63 -0.02
N PRO A 32 -32.73 15.93 0.92
CA PRO A 32 -33.39 15.36 2.09
C PRO A 32 -33.67 16.46 3.14
N PRO A 33 -34.74 16.36 3.96
CA PRO A 33 -34.99 17.30 5.04
C PRO A 33 -34.09 17.04 6.24
N SER A 34 -33.71 18.13 6.90
CA SER A 34 -33.01 18.22 8.19
C SER A 34 -33.97 18.80 9.24
N GLY A 35 -33.68 18.53 10.52
CA GLY A 35 -34.29 19.14 11.71
C GLY A 35 -35.36 18.25 12.32
N GLY A 36 -35.16 17.65 13.50
CA GLY A 36 -35.00 18.28 14.83
C GLY A 36 -36.10 17.62 15.69
N GLU A 37 -35.94 17.23 16.95
CA GLU A 37 -35.49 18.00 18.09
C GLU A 37 -35.35 17.04 19.28
N SER A 38 -34.42 17.35 20.17
CA SER A 38 -34.11 16.70 21.44
C SER A 38 -35.24 16.78 22.49
N ALA A 39 -35.13 15.86 23.46
CA ALA A 39 -35.91 15.72 24.69
C ALA A 39 -36.02 17.00 25.56
N PRO A 40 -36.94 17.02 26.55
CA PRO A 40 -36.49 16.75 27.92
C PRO A 40 -37.50 16.02 28.84
N ALA A 41 -36.97 15.53 29.98
CA ALA A 41 -37.70 15.07 31.18
C ALA A 41 -37.87 16.22 32.21
N PRO A 42 -38.82 16.11 33.17
CA PRO A 42 -38.46 15.97 34.61
C PRO A 42 -39.44 15.05 35.42
N ALA A 43 -38.99 14.30 36.45
CA ALA A 43 -39.04 14.56 37.92
C ALA A 43 -40.46 14.83 38.51
N ALA A 44 -40.94 14.36 39.68
CA ALA A 44 -40.42 13.60 40.83
C ALA A 44 -41.58 13.05 41.71
N ALA A 45 -41.23 12.18 42.68
CA ALA A 45 -41.78 11.90 44.04
C ALA A 45 -43.27 11.52 44.26
N ASP A 46 -43.54 10.45 45.04
CA ASP A 46 -43.87 10.61 46.48
C ASP A 46 -44.01 9.29 47.29
N ALA A 47 -43.64 9.42 48.57
CA ALA A 47 -44.05 8.74 49.80
C ALA A 47 -44.00 7.20 49.99
N THR A 48 -43.11 6.79 50.89
CA THR A 48 -43.17 5.56 51.72
C THR A 48 -44.22 5.70 52.84
N PRO A 49 -44.64 4.60 53.49
CA PRO A 49 -44.30 4.53 54.91
C PRO A 49 -43.77 3.15 55.36
N ALA A 50 -42.85 3.25 56.31
CA ALA A 50 -42.19 2.17 57.03
C ALA A 50 -43.12 1.50 58.05
N VAL A 51 -42.92 0.19 58.27
CA VAL A 51 -43.22 -0.45 59.56
C VAL A 51 -42.05 -1.36 59.97
N ALA A 52 -41.42 -0.89 61.05
CA ALA A 52 -40.81 -1.57 62.18
C ALA A 52 -40.14 -2.95 62.02
N ALA A 53 -38.88 -2.93 62.47
CA ALA A 53 -38.01 -4.04 62.82
C ALA A 53 -38.65 -5.15 63.67
N ALA A 54 -38.25 -6.39 63.38
CA ALA A 54 -38.27 -7.48 64.33
C ALA A 54 -36.91 -8.18 64.34
N ALA A 55 -36.22 -7.98 65.45
CA ALA A 55 -35.29 -8.86 66.16
C ALA A 55 -34.42 -9.84 65.35
N ALA A 56 -33.11 -9.63 65.51
CA ALA A 56 -32.06 -10.59 65.24
C ALA A 56 -32.29 -11.91 65.98
N VAL A 57 -32.10 -13.02 65.27
CA VAL A 57 -31.68 -14.29 65.87
C VAL A 57 -30.30 -14.60 65.29
N ALA A 58 -29.28 -14.53 66.15
CA ALA A 58 -27.93 -14.95 65.82
C ALA A 58 -27.92 -16.48 65.64
N VAL A 59 -27.60 -16.93 64.43
CA VAL A 59 -27.31 -18.33 64.12
C VAL A 59 -25.79 -18.50 64.21
N PRO A 60 -25.25 -19.51 64.91
CA PRO A 60 -23.81 -19.66 65.07
C PRO A 60 -23.13 -19.90 63.71
N GLU A 61 -22.07 -19.15 63.40
CA GLU A 61 -21.22 -19.35 62.23
C GLU A 61 -20.50 -20.70 62.33
N VAL A 62 -20.91 -21.64 61.48
CA VAL A 62 -20.13 -22.86 61.19
C VAL A 62 -19.03 -22.45 60.20
N PRO A 63 -17.74 -22.72 60.47
CA PRO A 63 -16.68 -22.36 59.54
C PRO A 63 -16.84 -23.16 58.25
N VAL A 64 -17.21 -22.47 57.17
CA VAL A 64 -17.33 -23.05 55.83
C VAL A 64 -15.91 -23.29 55.31
N GLY A 65 -15.43 -24.53 55.47
CA GLY A 65 -14.34 -25.03 54.62
C GLY A 65 -14.76 -24.92 53.14
N PRO A 66 -13.80 -24.76 52.21
CA PRO A 66 -14.12 -24.51 50.80
C PRO A 66 -15.13 -25.53 50.29
N ASP A 67 -16.25 -25.02 49.76
CA ASP A 67 -17.38 -25.84 49.35
C ASP A 67 -16.89 -26.84 48.28
N PRO A 68 -16.90 -28.16 48.57
CA PRO A 68 -16.44 -29.19 47.64
C PRO A 68 -17.22 -29.15 46.31
N ARG A 69 -18.42 -28.56 46.31
CA ARG A 69 -19.26 -28.37 45.13
C ARG A 69 -18.66 -27.32 44.17
N VAL A 70 -17.95 -26.31 44.68
CA VAL A 70 -17.28 -25.29 43.85
C VAL A 70 -16.01 -25.86 43.20
N GLU A 71 -15.27 -26.71 43.90
CA GLU A 71 -14.12 -27.42 43.32
C GLU A 71 -14.52 -28.48 42.29
N GLN A 72 -15.58 -29.23 42.55
CA GLN A 72 -16.12 -30.22 41.61
C GLN A 72 -16.56 -29.55 40.30
N VAL A 73 -17.30 -28.45 40.37
CA VAL A 73 -17.74 -27.71 39.17
C VAL A 73 -16.53 -27.12 38.41
N ARG A 74 -15.46 -26.71 39.09
CA ARG A 74 -14.23 -26.22 38.43
C ARG A 74 -13.43 -27.36 37.76
N ALA A 75 -13.39 -28.54 38.36
CA ALA A 75 -12.71 -29.70 37.80
C ALA A 75 -13.42 -30.22 36.55
N GLU A 76 -14.74 -30.28 36.56
CA GLU A 76 -15.57 -30.71 35.42
C GLU A 76 -15.52 -29.74 34.23
N ARG A 77 -15.26 -28.45 34.50
CA ARG A 77 -15.11 -27.40 33.48
C ARG A 77 -13.76 -27.38 32.77
N LYS A 78 -12.80 -28.23 33.16
CA LYS A 78 -11.56 -28.40 32.41
C LYS A 78 -11.90 -29.16 31.12
N ALA A 79 -12.45 -28.45 30.14
CA ALA A 79 -12.76 -28.99 28.83
C ALA A 79 -11.46 -29.49 28.19
N ALA A 80 -11.18 -30.78 28.37
CA ALA A 80 -10.12 -31.46 27.67
C ALA A 80 -10.47 -31.41 26.17
N VAL A 81 -9.54 -30.93 25.36
CA VAL A 81 -9.69 -30.91 23.90
C VAL A 81 -10.01 -32.34 23.45
N PRO A 82 -11.18 -32.59 22.82
CA PRO A 82 -11.52 -33.92 22.36
C PRO A 82 -10.45 -34.45 21.41
N LEU A 83 -10.11 -35.73 21.51
CA LEU A 83 -9.03 -36.34 20.70
C LEU A 83 -9.22 -36.19 19.18
N TRP A 84 -10.47 -36.01 18.71
CA TRP A 84 -10.77 -35.76 17.29
C TRP A 84 -10.40 -34.33 16.83
N VAL A 85 -10.22 -33.38 17.77
CA VAL A 85 -9.81 -32.00 17.48
C VAL A 85 -8.28 -31.89 17.35
N MET A 86 -7.52 -32.79 17.97
CA MET A 86 -6.06 -32.84 17.85
C MET A 86 -5.52 -32.92 16.40
N PRO A 87 -6.03 -33.79 15.51
CA PRO A 87 -5.56 -33.81 14.12
C PRO A 87 -5.89 -32.51 13.37
N VAL A 88 -7.01 -31.84 13.68
CA VAL A 88 -7.36 -30.55 13.07
C VAL A 88 -6.40 -29.45 13.52
N LEU A 89 -6.11 -29.39 14.82
CA LEU A 89 -5.17 -28.40 15.39
C LEU A 89 -3.73 -28.60 14.89
N ILE A 90 -3.34 -29.82 14.50
CA ILE A 90 -2.04 -30.10 13.89
C ILE A 90 -2.07 -29.81 12.38
N ALA A 91 -3.15 -30.18 11.69
CA ALA A 91 -3.27 -30.02 10.24
C ALA A 91 -3.36 -28.55 9.82
N LEU A 92 -3.99 -27.68 10.61
CA LEU A 92 -4.20 -26.26 10.26
C LEU A 92 -2.89 -25.45 10.17
N PRO A 93 -1.98 -25.47 11.17
CA PRO A 93 -0.68 -24.80 11.05
C PRO A 93 0.24 -25.48 10.03
N PHE A 94 0.18 -26.81 9.91
CA PHE A 94 0.94 -27.55 8.89
C PHE A 94 0.50 -27.16 7.47
N TRP A 95 -0.80 -27.13 7.21
CA TRP A 95 -1.37 -26.67 5.95
C TRP A 95 -1.06 -25.20 5.71
N GLY A 96 -1.13 -24.34 6.73
CA GLY A 96 -0.73 -22.93 6.62
C GLY A 96 0.72 -22.76 6.18
N PHE A 97 1.65 -23.53 6.76
CA PHE A 97 3.06 -23.54 6.36
C PHE A 97 3.24 -24.02 4.91
N LEU A 98 2.59 -25.12 4.52
CA LEU A 98 2.62 -25.62 3.14
C LEU A 98 2.01 -24.62 2.15
N TYR A 99 0.90 -23.99 2.53
CA TYR A 99 0.20 -23.00 1.71
C TYR A 99 1.08 -21.77 1.48
N VAL A 100 1.77 -21.25 2.50
CA VAL A 100 2.75 -20.17 2.32
C VAL A 100 3.94 -20.63 1.45
N GLY A 101 4.39 -21.87 1.56
CA GLY A 101 5.47 -22.38 0.69
C GLY A 101 5.08 -22.54 -0.78
N ALA A 102 3.84 -22.97 -1.03
CA ALA A 102 3.29 -23.28 -2.35
C ALA A 102 2.64 -22.06 -3.05
N PHE A 103 1.98 -21.20 -2.30
CA PHE A 103 1.18 -20.06 -2.79
C PHE A 103 1.57 -18.73 -2.14
N GLY A 104 2.41 -18.72 -1.11
CA GLY A 104 3.00 -17.48 -0.64
C GLY A 104 3.75 -16.83 -1.78
N ASN A 105 3.64 -15.51 -1.90
CA ASN A 105 4.15 -14.71 -3.00
C ASN A 105 5.65 -14.98 -3.22
N ARG A 106 5.96 -16.00 -4.02
CA ARG A 106 7.18 -16.06 -4.78
C ARG A 106 6.99 -14.93 -5.77
N HIS A 107 7.49 -13.75 -5.43
CA HIS A 107 7.82 -12.78 -6.46
C HIS A 107 8.83 -13.50 -7.35
N LYS A 108 8.34 -14.25 -8.34
CA LYS A 108 9.10 -14.46 -9.55
C LYS A 108 9.40 -13.04 -9.96
N THR A 109 10.66 -12.64 -9.84
CA THR A 109 11.22 -11.65 -10.74
C THR A 109 10.89 -12.19 -12.12
N GLU A 110 9.71 -11.82 -12.62
CA GLU A 110 9.49 -11.78 -14.05
C GLU A 110 10.70 -11.02 -14.54
N VAL A 111 11.54 -11.71 -15.30
CA VAL A 111 12.67 -11.09 -15.96
C VAL A 111 12.04 -10.20 -17.02
N VAL A 112 11.48 -9.08 -16.58
CA VAL A 112 11.20 -7.94 -17.43
C VAL A 112 12.58 -7.61 -17.96
N ASP A 113 12.74 -7.76 -19.28
CA ASP A 113 13.96 -7.36 -19.97
C ASP A 113 14.45 -6.05 -19.37
N PRO A 114 15.67 -6.00 -18.79
CA PRO A 114 16.18 -4.81 -18.11
C PRO A 114 16.05 -3.54 -18.95
N LEU A 115 16.11 -3.67 -20.28
CA LEU A 115 15.94 -2.56 -21.21
C LEU A 115 14.48 -2.08 -21.31
N VAL A 116 13.51 -3.00 -21.23
CA VAL A 116 12.08 -2.66 -21.19
C VAL A 116 11.72 -2.00 -19.87
N LEU A 117 12.22 -2.56 -18.75
CA LEU A 117 12.06 -1.96 -17.42
C LEU A 117 12.70 -0.57 -17.39
N GLY A 118 13.93 -0.44 -17.89
CA GLY A 118 14.64 0.83 -17.95
C GLY A 118 13.90 1.88 -18.78
N ALA A 119 13.36 1.50 -19.94
CA ALA A 119 12.55 2.38 -20.77
C ALA A 119 11.24 2.81 -20.06
N GLN A 120 10.63 1.93 -19.27
CA GLN A 120 9.46 2.28 -18.47
C GLN A 120 9.83 3.27 -17.38
N VAL A 121 10.88 2.98 -16.61
CA VAL A 121 11.38 3.82 -15.52
C VAL A 121 11.79 5.20 -16.05
N TYR A 122 12.51 5.26 -17.17
CA TYR A 122 12.93 6.52 -17.80
C TYR A 122 11.74 7.48 -18.04
N ARG A 123 10.59 6.92 -18.45
CA ARG A 123 9.37 7.69 -18.69
C ARG A 123 8.60 7.98 -17.40
N SER A 124 8.43 6.97 -16.54
CA SER A 124 7.56 7.09 -15.34
C SER A 124 8.21 7.85 -14.20
N ALA A 125 9.53 7.81 -14.07
CA ALA A 125 10.30 8.53 -13.05
C ALA A 125 10.57 9.99 -13.42
N GLY A 126 10.15 10.43 -14.62
CA GLY A 126 10.29 11.81 -15.08
C GLY A 126 11.65 12.16 -15.68
N CYS A 127 12.56 11.19 -15.89
CA CYS A 127 13.87 11.43 -16.51
C CYS A 127 13.72 12.13 -17.87
N SER A 128 12.77 11.67 -18.68
CA SER A 128 12.46 12.23 -20.00
C SER A 128 11.99 13.69 -19.98
N GLY A 129 11.51 14.19 -18.84
CA GLY A 129 11.04 15.58 -18.73
C GLY A 129 12.17 16.60 -18.85
N CYS A 130 13.38 16.25 -18.40
CA CYS A 130 14.56 17.13 -18.45
C CYS A 130 15.58 16.66 -19.49
N HIS A 131 15.77 15.35 -19.59
CA HIS A 131 16.70 14.73 -20.53
C HIS A 131 16.07 14.50 -21.91
N GLY A 132 14.78 14.77 -22.11
CA GLY A 132 14.10 14.57 -23.39
C GLY A 132 13.60 13.14 -23.60
N ALA A 133 12.64 12.96 -24.51
CA ALA A 133 11.96 11.68 -24.69
C ALA A 133 12.88 10.58 -25.21
N ASN A 134 13.87 10.96 -26.03
CA ASN A 134 14.89 10.11 -26.59
C ASN A 134 16.27 10.41 -26.01
N GLY A 135 16.33 11.03 -24.82
CA GLY A 135 17.58 11.40 -24.19
C GLY A 135 18.23 12.64 -24.77
N GLU A 136 17.57 13.39 -25.68
CA GLU A 136 18.16 14.46 -26.46
C GLU A 136 18.78 15.63 -25.68
N GLY A 137 18.40 15.77 -24.42
CA GLY A 137 18.70 16.90 -23.56
C GLY A 137 17.79 18.09 -23.86
N VAL A 138 17.00 18.52 -22.87
CA VAL A 138 16.15 19.72 -22.98
C VAL A 138 16.63 20.78 -21.99
N SER A 139 16.45 20.50 -20.71
CA SER A 139 16.96 21.31 -19.60
C SER A 139 18.10 20.61 -18.84
N ALA A 140 18.29 19.31 -19.06
CA ALA A 140 19.42 18.53 -18.60
C ALA A 140 20.29 18.09 -19.79
N PRO A 141 21.54 17.65 -19.54
CA PRO A 141 22.42 17.20 -20.61
C PRO A 141 21.85 16.04 -21.43
N ALA A 142 22.23 16.01 -22.71
CA ALA A 142 22.06 14.87 -23.60
C ALA A 142 22.59 13.57 -22.95
N LEU A 143 21.85 12.49 -23.14
CA LEU A 143 22.22 11.12 -22.78
C LEU A 143 22.47 10.25 -24.02
N GLN A 144 21.82 10.63 -25.12
CA GLN A 144 21.76 9.88 -26.35
C GLN A 144 23.08 9.86 -27.13
N ASN A 145 23.19 9.00 -28.15
CA ASN A 145 24.39 8.86 -28.98
C ASN A 145 25.66 8.53 -28.16
N GLY A 146 25.49 7.84 -27.01
CA GLY A 146 26.60 7.48 -26.13
C GLY A 146 27.13 8.61 -25.24
N ASP A 147 26.46 9.76 -25.16
CA ASP A 147 26.87 10.88 -24.30
C ASP A 147 26.89 10.49 -22.81
N ALA A 148 25.97 9.60 -22.41
CA ALA A 148 25.98 8.98 -21.08
C ALA A 148 27.27 8.18 -20.80
N LYS A 149 27.73 7.38 -21.77
CA LYS A 149 28.97 6.58 -21.65
C LYS A 149 30.23 7.45 -21.66
N ILE A 150 30.23 8.51 -22.45
CA ILE A 150 31.34 9.47 -22.49
C ILE A 150 31.41 10.26 -21.17
N THR A 151 30.26 10.58 -20.58
CA THR A 151 30.21 11.27 -19.28
C THR A 151 30.56 10.35 -18.12
N PHE A 152 30.11 9.10 -18.16
CA PHE A 152 30.37 8.07 -17.15
C PHE A 152 30.93 6.81 -17.80
N PRO A 153 32.26 6.71 -17.99
CA PRO A 153 32.88 5.53 -18.57
C PRO A 153 32.53 4.26 -17.78
N ASN A 154 32.59 4.32 -16.45
CA ASN A 154 32.12 3.24 -15.57
C ASN A 154 30.62 3.36 -15.31
N VAL A 155 29.92 2.23 -15.42
CA VAL A 155 28.49 2.17 -15.13
C VAL A 155 28.16 2.48 -13.67
N ALA A 156 29.03 2.08 -12.73
CA ALA A 156 28.86 2.35 -11.31
C ALA A 156 28.80 3.86 -11.01
N ASP A 157 29.63 4.66 -11.68
CA ASP A 157 29.65 6.11 -11.49
C ASP A 157 28.32 6.76 -11.95
N GLN A 158 27.72 6.23 -13.04
CA GLN A 158 26.41 6.68 -13.49
C GLN A 158 25.30 6.27 -12.52
N ILE A 159 25.35 5.04 -11.99
CA ILE A 159 24.39 4.56 -10.98
C ILE A 159 24.45 5.46 -9.73
N ASP A 160 25.65 5.75 -9.23
CA ASP A 160 25.83 6.62 -8.06
C ASP A 160 25.35 8.05 -8.33
N TRP A 161 25.54 8.55 -9.56
CA TRP A 161 25.00 9.83 -9.98
C TRP A 161 23.47 9.84 -9.96
N VAL A 162 22.80 8.82 -10.51
CA VAL A 162 21.33 8.69 -10.50
C VAL A 162 20.80 8.55 -9.07
N LYS A 163 21.48 7.78 -8.22
CA LYS A 163 21.12 7.60 -6.80
C LYS A 163 21.17 8.91 -6.03
N THR A 164 22.27 9.64 -6.16
CA THR A 164 22.54 10.82 -5.32
C THR A 164 22.02 12.13 -5.91
N GLY A 165 21.81 12.19 -7.22
CA GLY A 165 21.42 13.41 -7.93
C GLY A 165 22.44 14.54 -7.77
N SER A 166 22.03 15.74 -8.15
CA SER A 166 22.83 16.96 -7.98
C SER A 166 22.16 18.06 -7.14
N LEU A 167 20.91 17.88 -6.70
CA LEU A 167 20.19 18.91 -5.90
C LEU A 167 20.93 19.33 -4.63
N SER A 168 21.61 18.40 -3.96
CA SER A 168 22.37 18.66 -2.73
C SER A 168 23.79 19.17 -2.98
N LYS A 169 24.24 19.22 -4.25
CA LYS A 169 25.61 19.60 -4.61
C LYS A 169 25.66 21.09 -4.99
N PRO A 170 26.70 21.83 -4.58
CA PRO A 170 26.88 23.22 -5.02
C PRO A 170 26.95 23.34 -6.55
N LYS A 171 26.42 24.44 -7.10
CA LYS A 171 26.59 24.78 -8.51
C LYS A 171 28.08 24.82 -8.85
N GLY A 172 28.46 24.24 -9.99
CA GLY A 172 29.85 24.17 -10.41
C GLY A 172 30.63 22.99 -9.82
N THR A 173 30.00 22.11 -9.04
CA THR A 173 30.64 20.86 -8.63
C THR A 173 30.90 19.99 -9.88
N PRO A 174 32.15 19.57 -10.15
CA PRO A 174 32.44 18.68 -11.28
C PRO A 174 31.86 17.28 -11.06
N TYR A 175 31.47 16.61 -12.14
CA TYR A 175 31.01 15.23 -12.12
C TYR A 175 31.31 14.50 -13.45
N GLY A 176 31.25 13.17 -13.41
CA GLY A 176 31.65 12.33 -14.53
C GLY A 176 33.16 12.38 -14.79
N ASP A 177 33.56 11.92 -15.97
CA ASP A 177 34.96 11.81 -16.38
C ASP A 177 35.68 13.18 -16.45
N PRO A 178 36.76 13.40 -15.68
CA PRO A 178 37.60 14.59 -15.80
C PRO A 178 38.20 14.78 -17.20
N ASN A 179 38.42 13.69 -17.94
CA ASN A 179 39.00 13.69 -19.28
C ASN A 179 37.95 13.58 -20.39
N ARG A 180 36.67 13.79 -20.05
CA ARG A 180 35.55 13.72 -21.00
C ARG A 180 35.84 14.57 -22.24
N GLN A 181 35.61 14.01 -23.43
CA GLN A 181 35.69 14.77 -24.68
C GLN A 181 34.69 15.94 -24.65
N GLY A 182 35.18 17.16 -24.87
CA GLY A 182 34.38 18.39 -24.71
C GLY A 182 34.31 18.93 -23.28
N GLY A 183 35.13 18.40 -22.37
CA GLY A 183 35.29 18.87 -20.99
C GLY A 183 34.40 18.14 -19.98
N GLN A 184 34.86 18.12 -18.73
CA GLN A 184 34.12 17.55 -17.59
C GLN A 184 32.81 18.30 -17.38
N ARG A 185 31.76 17.57 -17.00
CA ARG A 185 30.46 18.16 -16.70
C ARG A 185 30.47 18.79 -15.29
N HIS A 186 29.64 19.80 -15.10
CA HIS A 186 29.53 20.53 -13.84
C HIS A 186 28.06 20.76 -13.50
N VAL A 187 27.70 20.68 -12.23
CA VAL A 187 26.33 20.89 -11.74
C VAL A 187 25.82 22.27 -12.17
N GLN A 188 24.67 22.30 -12.84
CA GLN A 188 24.01 23.52 -13.32
C GLN A 188 22.78 23.89 -12.46
N VAL A 189 22.19 25.04 -12.74
CA VAL A 189 20.92 25.49 -12.12
C VAL A 189 19.78 24.64 -12.70
N GLY A 190 18.96 24.02 -11.85
CA GLY A 190 17.97 23.00 -12.26
C GLY A 190 18.41 21.55 -12.00
N ALA A 191 19.20 21.35 -10.94
CA ALA A 191 19.89 20.10 -10.63
C ALA A 191 18.98 18.86 -10.57
N MET A 192 19.55 17.72 -10.97
CA MET A 192 18.91 16.41 -11.04
C MET A 192 18.51 15.91 -9.64
N PRO A 193 17.28 15.39 -9.44
CA PRO A 193 16.87 14.83 -8.15
C PRO A 193 17.62 13.53 -7.82
N ALA A 194 17.64 13.19 -6.53
CA ALA A 194 18.16 11.92 -6.04
C ALA A 194 17.09 10.83 -6.14
N PHE A 195 17.41 9.68 -6.73
CA PHE A 195 16.44 8.61 -6.94
C PHE A 195 16.58 7.43 -5.98
N ALA A 196 17.60 7.40 -5.11
CA ALA A 196 17.85 6.28 -4.20
C ALA A 196 16.67 5.99 -3.24
N SER A 197 15.86 6.98 -2.90
CA SER A 197 14.66 6.83 -2.05
C SER A 197 13.35 6.66 -2.84
N ILE A 198 13.41 6.72 -4.17
CA ILE A 198 12.24 6.75 -5.07
C ILE A 198 12.16 5.46 -5.89
N LEU A 199 13.31 4.96 -6.35
CA LEU A 199 13.44 3.79 -7.20
C LEU A 199 14.17 2.67 -6.45
N SER A 200 13.82 1.42 -6.76
CA SER A 200 14.59 0.27 -6.28
C SER A 200 15.94 0.19 -7.01
N GLU A 201 16.89 -0.52 -6.40
CA GLU A 201 18.20 -0.79 -7.01
C GLU A 201 18.07 -1.36 -8.43
N ALA A 202 17.21 -2.37 -8.61
CA ALA A 202 16.96 -2.97 -9.92
C ALA A 202 16.37 -1.98 -10.95
N GLN A 203 15.54 -1.02 -10.51
CA GLN A 203 15.00 0.01 -11.40
C GLN A 203 16.08 1.03 -11.80
N ILE A 204 16.97 1.38 -10.88
CA ILE A 204 18.10 2.28 -11.15
C ILE A 204 19.09 1.63 -12.12
N GLU A 205 19.44 0.37 -11.88
CA GLU A 205 20.31 -0.39 -12.79
C GLU A 205 19.70 -0.51 -14.18
N ALA A 206 18.41 -0.84 -14.26
CA ALA A 206 17.68 -0.97 -15.51
C ALA A 206 17.63 0.35 -16.30
N VAL A 207 17.33 1.48 -15.66
CA VAL A 207 17.27 2.78 -16.36
C VAL A 207 18.65 3.22 -16.83
N VAL A 208 19.71 3.00 -16.03
CA VAL A 208 21.07 3.28 -16.44
C VAL A 208 21.48 2.41 -17.63
N GLN A 209 21.11 1.13 -17.63
CA GLN A 209 21.38 0.27 -18.77
C GLN A 209 20.66 0.75 -20.04
N TYR A 210 19.39 1.12 -19.92
CA TYR A 210 18.61 1.69 -21.02
C TYR A 210 19.24 2.98 -21.57
N GLU A 211 19.63 3.92 -20.70
CA GLU A 211 20.31 5.16 -21.09
C GLU A 211 21.63 4.91 -21.84
N ARG A 212 22.36 3.87 -21.47
CA ARG A 212 23.67 3.55 -22.06
C ARG A 212 23.54 2.81 -23.38
N GLU A 213 22.51 1.99 -23.55
CA GLU A 213 22.40 1.04 -24.66
C GLU A 213 21.39 1.44 -25.73
N LYS A 214 20.40 2.28 -25.39
CA LYS A 214 19.26 2.59 -26.27
C LYS A 214 19.06 4.07 -26.56
N LEU A 215 19.58 4.96 -25.71
CA LEU A 215 19.66 6.38 -26.00
C LEU A 215 21.02 6.64 -26.68
#